data_AF-A0A7W2AIF9-F1
#
_entry.id   AF-A0A7W2AIF9-F1
#
_cell.length_a   1.000
_cell.length_b   1.000
_cell.length_c   1.000
_cell.angle_alpha   90.00
_cell.angle_beta   90.00
_cell.angle_gamma   90.00
#
_symmetry.space_group_name_H-M   'P 1'
#
loop_
_entity.id
_entity.type
_entity.pdbx_description
1 polymer ?
#
loop_
_entity_poly.entity_id
_entity_poly.type
_entity_poly.pdbx_seq_one_letter_code
_entity_poly.pdbx_strand_id
1 'polypeptide(L)'
;MQIFHIVIVIFFLLSGIYQLYTGDMPVLAIHYFLIALYFFITYQEWRGNPFSRLIYWLAICLLTADGLANLFIYSYSLIGGVISLIFAFLVWKSSQRLTG
;
A
#
# COMPACT_ATOMS: atom_id res chain seq x y z
N MET A 1 -13.01 9.75 10.34
CA MET A 1 -12.14 8.63 9.90
C MET A 1 -12.13 8.41 8.39
N GLN A 2 -13.27 8.38 7.70
CA GLN A 2 -13.33 8.16 6.24
C GLN A 2 -12.64 9.24 5.39
N ILE A 3 -12.84 10.52 5.71
CA ILE A 3 -12.20 11.64 4.99
C ILE A 3 -10.67 11.58 5.09
N PHE A 4 -10.14 11.19 6.26
CA PHE A 4 -8.71 11.05 6.49
C PHE A 4 -8.08 10.00 5.57
N HIS A 5 -8.73 8.85 5.38
CA HIS A 5 -8.24 7.82 4.46
C HIS A 5 -8.22 8.32 3.02
N ILE A 6 -9.26 9.03 2.58
CA ILE A 6 -9.30 9.60 1.22
C ILE A 6 -8.19 10.63 1.02
N VAL A 7 -7.97 11.53 1.99
CA VAL A 7 -6.91 12.53 1.92
C VAL A 7 -5.54 11.85 1.83
N ILE A 8 -5.31 10.79 2.61
CA ILE A 8 -4.08 9.99 2.55
C ILE A 8 -3.92 9.33 1.19
N VAL A 9 -4.97 8.68 0.67
CA VAL A 9 -4.94 8.03 -0.64
C VAL A 9 -4.57 9.05 -1.72
N ILE A 10 -5.22 10.21 -1.74
CA ILE A 10 -4.93 11.27 -2.71
C ILE A 10 -3.50 11.78 -2.55
N PHE A 11 -3.06 12.03 -1.31
CA PHE A 11 -1.70 12.51 -1.02
C PHE A 11 -0.63 11.54 -1.54
N PHE A 12 -0.74 10.25 -1.22
CA PHE A 12 0.22 9.25 -1.67
C PHE A 12 0.12 8.98 -3.17
N LEU A 13 -1.07 9.06 -3.76
CA LEU A 13 -1.25 8.90 -5.20
C LEU A 13 -0.62 10.07 -5.98
N LEU A 14 -0.84 11.31 -5.55
CA LEU A 14 -0.19 12.48 -6.15
C LEU A 14 1.33 12.46 -5.93
N SER A 15 1.78 12.05 -4.75
CA SER A 15 3.22 11.89 -4.46
C SER A 15 3.86 10.83 -5.35
N GLY A 16 3.18 9.70 -5.58
CA GLY A 16 3.64 8.67 -6.50
C GLY A 16 3.74 9.17 -7.94
N ILE A 17 2.72 9.89 -8.42
CA ILE A 17 2.73 10.52 -9.76
C ILE A 17 3.90 11.51 -9.87
N TYR A 18 4.10 12.37 -8.87
CA TYR A 18 5.21 13.31 -8.85
C TYR A 18 6.57 12.60 -8.91
N GLN A 19 6.79 11.55 -8.11
CA GLN A 19 8.05 10.81 -8.15
C GLN A 19 8.26 10.04 -9.45
N LEU A 20 7.18 9.64 -10.12
CA LEU A 20 7.26 8.93 -11.40
C LEU A 20 7.63 9.85 -12.57
N TYR A 21 7.12 11.08 -12.58
CA TYR A 21 7.24 11.99 -13.73
C TYR A 21 8.17 13.18 -13.52
N THR A 22 8.48 13.53 -12.28
CA THR A 22 9.26 14.73 -11.94
C THR A 22 10.43 14.42 -11.03
N GLY A 23 10.28 13.48 -10.10
CA GLY A 23 11.34 13.11 -9.17
C GLY A 23 12.34 12.07 -9.70
N ASP A 24 12.07 11.43 -10.84
CA ASP A 24 12.87 10.36 -11.44
C ASP A 24 13.22 9.21 -10.48
N MET A 25 12.33 8.94 -9.51
CA MET A 25 12.48 7.88 -8.51
C MET A 25 11.36 6.84 -8.65
N PRO A 26 11.38 5.98 -9.68
CA PRO A 26 10.28 5.06 -9.99
C PRO A 26 10.01 4.04 -8.88
N VAL A 27 11.06 3.61 -8.16
CA VAL A 27 10.91 2.70 -7.01
C VAL A 27 10.10 3.35 -5.89
N LEU A 28 10.39 4.62 -5.59
CA LEU A 28 9.68 5.38 -4.56
C LEU A 28 8.25 5.71 -5.00
N ALA A 29 8.02 5.93 -6.30
CA ALA A 29 6.67 6.09 -6.85
C ALA A 29 5.81 4.84 -6.61
N ILE A 30 6.35 3.66 -6.91
CA ILE A 30 5.69 2.37 -6.67
C ILE A 30 5.35 2.21 -5.18
N HIS A 31 6.31 2.50 -4.30
CA HIS A 31 6.12 2.46 -2.86
C HIS A 31 4.92 3.34 -2.42
N TYR A 32 4.85 4.57 -2.90
CA TYR A 32 3.72 5.46 -2.60
C TYR A 32 2.39 4.97 -3.17
N PHE A 33 2.36 4.40 -4.38
CA PHE A 33 1.16 3.81 -4.94
C PHE A 33 0.65 2.61 -4.12
N LEU A 34 1.56 1.79 -3.58
CA LEU A 34 1.19 0.65 -2.73
C LEU A 34 0.64 1.09 -1.38
N ILE A 35 1.20 2.17 -0.80
CA ILE A 35 0.61 2.79 0.39
C ILE A 35 -0.79 3.32 0.09
N ALA A 36 -0.98 4.03 -1.04
CA ALA A 36 -2.29 4.50 -1.45
C ALA A 36 -3.28 3.34 -1.64
N LEU A 37 -2.85 2.23 -2.25
CA LEU A 37 -3.65 1.02 -2.41
C LEU A 37 -4.08 0.43 -1.07
N TYR A 38 -3.17 0.34 -0.10
CA TYR A 38 -3.49 -0.13 1.25
C TYR A 38 -4.62 0.69 1.87
N PHE A 39 -4.47 2.02 1.92
CA PHE A 39 -5.48 2.90 2.51
C PHE A 39 -6.80 2.88 1.74
N PHE A 40 -6.75 2.66 0.42
CA PHE A 40 -7.95 2.53 -0.40
C PHE A 40 -8.71 1.23 -0.11
N ILE A 41 -8.00 0.11 0.07
CA ILE A 41 -8.60 -1.16 0.51
C ILE A 41 -9.26 -0.99 1.87
N THR A 42 -8.54 -0.41 2.85
CA THR A 42 -9.09 -0.14 4.19
C THR A 42 -10.30 0.80 4.12
N TYR A 43 -10.26 1.84 3.28
CA TYR A 43 -11.40 2.73 3.10
C TYR A 43 -12.66 1.99 2.61
N GLN A 44 -12.51 1.07 1.66
CA GLN A 44 -13.62 0.30 1.11
C GLN A 44 -14.18 -0.73 2.10
N GLU A 45 -13.33 -1.35 2.93
CA GLU A 45 -13.78 -2.19 4.06
C GLU A 45 -14.66 -1.41 5.02
N TRP A 46 -14.26 -0.19 5.37
CA TRP A 46 -15.01 0.67 6.29
C TRP A 46 -16.35 1.14 5.72
N ARG A 47 -16.50 1.13 4.39
CA ARG A 47 -17.79 1.38 3.73
C ARG A 47 -18.71 0.17 3.71
N GLY A 48 -18.26 -0.98 4.22
CA GLY A 48 -19.01 -2.24 4.15
C GLY A 48 -18.99 -2.88 2.75
N ASN A 49 -18.17 -2.38 1.83
CA ASN A 49 -18.01 -2.91 0.48
C ASN A 49 -16.57 -3.44 0.29
N PRO A 50 -16.17 -4.50 1.02
CA PRO A 50 -14.84 -5.06 0.88
C PRO A 50 -14.62 -5.58 -0.54
N PHE A 51 -13.37 -5.51 -0.98
CA PHE A 51 -12.98 -6.07 -2.26
C PHE A 51 -13.02 -7.60 -2.26
N SER A 52 -12.93 -8.21 -3.45
CA SER A 52 -12.77 -9.66 -3.56
C SER A 52 -11.46 -10.12 -2.89
N ARG A 53 -11.46 -11.33 -2.34
CA ARG A 53 -10.28 -11.90 -1.65
C ARG A 53 -9.01 -11.90 -2.51
N LEU A 54 -9.15 -11.98 -3.83
CA LEU A 54 -8.04 -11.92 -4.77
C LEU A 54 -7.29 -10.58 -4.71
N ILE A 55 -8.00 -9.46 -4.53
CA ILE A 55 -7.40 -8.13 -4.42
C ILE A 55 -6.53 -8.02 -3.16
N TYR A 56 -6.96 -8.65 -2.06
CA TYR A 56 -6.15 -8.73 -0.84
C TYR A 56 -4.87 -9.51 -1.05
N TRP A 57 -4.94 -10.68 -1.69
CA TRP A 57 -3.74 -11.46 -2.00
C TRP A 57 -2.79 -10.71 -2.92
N LEU A 58 -3.30 -10.02 -3.94
CA LEU A 58 -2.48 -9.15 -4.79
C LEU A 58 -1.79 -8.05 -3.97
N ALA A 59 -2.54 -7.34 -3.11
CA ALA A 59 -1.97 -6.29 -2.28
C ALA A 59 -0.92 -6.83 -1.31
N ILE A 60 -1.15 -8.00 -0.69
CA ILE A 60 -0.16 -8.66 0.17
C ILE A 60 1.11 -8.97 -0.61
N CYS A 61 1.00 -9.60 -1.78
CA CYS A 61 2.15 -9.94 -2.61
C CYS A 61 2.95 -8.70 -3.03
N LEU A 62 2.26 -7.66 -3.48
CA LEU A 62 2.89 -6.42 -3.92
C LEU A 62 3.58 -5.67 -2.76
N LEU A 63 2.90 -5.51 -1.63
CA LEU A 63 3.47 -4.86 -0.43
C LEU A 63 4.65 -5.67 0.15
N THR A 64 4.58 -7.00 0.10
CA THR A 64 5.68 -7.86 0.54
C THR A 64 6.89 -7.71 -0.38
N ALA A 65 6.67 -7.75 -1.70
CA ALA A 65 7.72 -7.58 -2.69
C ALA A 65 8.39 -6.19 -2.56
N ASP A 66 7.59 -5.13 -2.41
CA ASP A 66 8.08 -3.77 -2.19
C ASP A 66 8.84 -3.63 -0.86
N GLY A 67 8.34 -4.24 0.22
CA GLY A 67 9.00 -4.26 1.51
C GLY A 67 10.38 -4.91 1.45
N LEU A 68 10.47 -6.09 0.83
CA LEU A 68 11.74 -6.80 0.63
C LEU A 68 12.67 -6.02 -0.31
N ALA A 69 12.16 -5.44 -1.38
CA ALA A 69 12.96 -4.65 -2.33
C ALA A 69 13.56 -3.41 -1.66
N ASN A 70 12.80 -2.69 -0.84
CA ASN A 70 13.30 -1.52 -0.10
C ASN A 70 14.27 -1.89 1.03
N LEU A 71 14.12 -3.07 1.66
CA LEU A 71 15.03 -3.53 2.71
C LEU A 71 16.36 -4.07 2.20
N PHE A 72 16.34 -4.79 1.07
CA PHE A 72 17.48 -5.62 0.67
C PHE A 72 18.08 -5.27 -0.70
N ILE A 73 17.33 -4.62 -1.59
CA ILE A 73 17.77 -4.40 -2.98
C ILE A 73 18.14 -2.93 -3.21
N TYR A 74 17.21 -2.02 -2.93
CA TYR A 74 17.36 -0.62 -3.32
C TYR A 74 17.79 0.30 -2.16
N SER A 75 17.62 -0.14 -0.91
CA SER A 75 18.07 0.53 0.33
C SER A 75 17.76 2.03 0.46
N TYR A 76 16.87 2.60 -0.36
CA TYR A 76 16.49 4.01 -0.31
C TYR A 76 15.82 4.37 1.02
N SER A 77 15.11 3.42 1.62
CA SER A 77 14.31 3.65 2.82
C SER A 77 14.07 2.34 3.57
N LEU A 78 14.95 2.03 4.53
CA LEU A 78 14.75 0.91 5.45
C LEU A 78 13.40 1.01 6.16
N ILE A 79 13.03 2.23 6.57
CA ILE A 79 11.76 2.53 7.23
C ILE A 79 10.59 2.25 6.29
N GLY A 80 10.67 2.65 5.02
CA GLY A 80 9.66 2.36 4.00
C GLY A 80 9.47 0.86 3.79
N GLY A 81 10.58 0.11 3.73
CA GLY A 81 10.54 -1.34 3.63
C GLY A 81 9.82 -2.00 4.82
N VAL A 82 10.11 -1.58 6.05
CA VAL A 82 9.41 -2.05 7.25
C VAL A 82 7.92 -1.69 7.21
N ILE A 83 7.58 -0.45 6.82
CA ILE A 83 6.20 0.02 6.71
C ILE A 83 5.41 -0.84 5.72
N SER A 84 5.97 -1.13 4.54
CA SER A 84 5.32 -1.98 3.55
C SER A 84 5.06 -3.39 4.06
N LEU A 85 6.00 -3.99 4.79
CA LEU A 85 5.80 -5.30 5.42
C LEU A 85 4.71 -5.28 6.50
N ILE A 86 4.67 -4.23 7.32
CA ILE A 86 3.59 -4.05 8.31
C ILE A 86 2.24 -3.95 7.60
N PHE A 87 2.14 -3.16 6.53
CA PHE A 87 0.91 -3.06 5.74
C PHE A 87 0.53 -4.38 5.09
N ALA A 88 1.48 -5.14 4.53
CA ALA A 88 1.23 -6.49 4.01
C ALA A 88 0.62 -7.40 5.08
N PHE A 89 1.18 -7.38 6.29
CA PHE A 89 0.66 -8.15 7.43
C PHE A 89 -0.76 -7.71 7.83
N LEU A 90 -1.03 -6.40 7.85
CA LEU A 90 -2.37 -5.88 8.16
C LEU A 90 -3.40 -6.26 7.09
N VAL A 91 -3.05 -6.22 5.81
CA VAL A 91 -3.93 -6.69 4.71
C VAL A 91 -4.19 -8.18 4.84
N TRP A 92 -3.19 -8.98 5.21
CA TRP A 92 -3.36 -10.41 5.48
C TRP A 92 -4.30 -10.68 6.66
N LYS A 93 -4.14 -9.97 7.77
CA LYS A 93 -5.09 -10.02 8.89
C LYS A 93 -6.50 -9.59 8.49
N SER A 94 -6.63 -8.65 7.54
CA SER A 94 -7.94 -8.26 7.01
C SER A 94 -8.55 -9.32 6.11
N SER A 95 -7.76 -9.95 5.25
CA SER A 95 -8.24 -11.00 4.34
C SER A 95 -8.77 -12.24 5.08
N GLN A 96 -8.25 -12.53 6.27
CA GLN A 96 -8.76 -13.58 7.16
C GLN A 96 -10.14 -13.28 7.74
N ARG A 97 -10.51 -12.01 7.88
CA ARG A 97 -11.84 -11.59 8.37
C ARG A 97 -12.93 -11.77 7.31
N LEU A 98 -12.56 -11.81 6.03
CA LEU A 98 -13.47 -12.07 4.91
C LEU A 98 -13.83 -13.55 4.74
N THR A 99 -13.23 -14.44 5.53
CA THR A 99 -13.54 -15.88 5.57
C THR A 99 -14.60 -16.25 6.62
N GLY A 100 -15.28 -15.26 7.21
CA GLY A 100 -16.43 -15.44 8.10
C GLY A 100 -17.76 -15.29 7.36
#